data_AF-A0A0F9TMI5-F1
#
_entry.id   AF-A0A0F9TMI5-F1
#
_cell.length_a   1.000
_cell.length_b   1.000
_cell.length_c   1.000
_cell.angle_alpha   90.00
_cell.angle_beta   90.00
_cell.angle_gamma   90.00
#
_symmetry.space_group_name_H-M   'P 1'
#
loop_
_entity.id
_entity.type
_entity.pdbx_description
1 polymer ?
#
loop_
_entity_poly.entity_id
_entity_poly.type
_entity_poly.pdbx_seq_one_letter_code
_entity_poly.pdbx_strand_id
1 'polypeptide(L)'
;MSGIIAYQGIVKMEKSTWDTVWGMYAQFSMEQGKDELGSANPLKRFTGMRKGRVGTIFAAVFNSPTTGITLDDEVMLKGWSDGTTGWKVTFWFNGEAANEHPFMRFDKGAEFALVLVELDDDNSAIDQVKRDRVETAPKTARKRTLSNYAAMLCREPMFMRYLGDTYGLSCDPKFADEVATNWMREFLGIKSRSELDTDQFVAGQFHADIRGPYRKWHAGVAG
;
A
#
# COMPACT_ATOMS: atom_id res chain seq x y z
N MET A 1 -13.49 -12.16 -18.55
CA MET A 1 -12.06 -11.85 -18.73
C MET A 1 -11.30 -12.41 -17.55
N SER A 2 -10.13 -12.98 -17.81
CA SER A 2 -9.27 -13.57 -16.77
C SER A 2 -8.92 -12.51 -15.74
N GLY A 3 -9.29 -12.72 -14.47
CA GLY A 3 -9.11 -11.73 -13.40
C GLY A 3 -7.66 -11.41 -13.06
N ILE A 4 -6.69 -12.11 -13.64
CA ILE A 4 -5.25 -11.96 -13.36
C ILE A 4 -4.53 -10.99 -14.30
N ILE A 5 -5.13 -10.63 -15.44
CA ILE A 5 -4.48 -9.76 -16.42
C ILE A 5 -4.53 -8.31 -15.92
N ALA A 6 -3.35 -7.74 -15.65
CA ALA A 6 -3.19 -6.35 -15.21
C ALA A 6 -3.30 -5.37 -16.39
N TYR A 7 -2.81 -5.77 -17.56
CA TYR A 7 -2.92 -5.01 -18.81
C TYR A 7 -2.76 -5.95 -20.01
N GLN A 8 -3.46 -5.64 -21.10
CA GLN A 8 -3.21 -6.22 -22.42
C GLN A 8 -3.42 -5.17 -23.51
N GLY A 9 -2.57 -5.12 -24.52
CA GLY A 9 -2.72 -4.21 -25.64
C GLY A 9 -1.50 -4.12 -26.54
N ILE A 10 -1.59 -3.34 -27.62
CA ILE A 10 -0.46 -3.11 -28.52
C ILE A 10 0.41 -1.98 -27.99
N VAL A 11 1.72 -2.20 -28.05
CA VAL A 11 2.74 -1.21 -27.70
C VAL A 11 3.79 -1.12 -28.80
N LYS A 12 4.35 0.07 -29.01
CA LYS A 12 5.42 0.32 -29.99
C LYS A 12 6.69 0.72 -29.27
N MET A 13 7.82 0.15 -29.67
CA MET A 13 9.09 0.44 -29.02
C MET A 13 9.53 1.88 -29.30
N GLU A 14 9.88 2.63 -28.25
CA GLU A 14 10.43 3.99 -28.37
C GLU A 14 11.94 4.00 -28.23
N LYS A 15 12.44 3.24 -27.25
CA LYS A 15 13.86 3.07 -26.99
C LYS A 15 14.11 1.82 -26.14
N SER A 16 15.24 1.19 -26.37
CA SER A 16 15.89 0.24 -25.46
C SER A 16 17.22 0.83 -25.00
N THR A 17 17.63 0.53 -23.78
CA THR A 17 18.91 0.99 -23.26
C THR A 17 19.49 -0.07 -22.34
N TRP A 18 20.77 -0.34 -22.52
CA TRP A 18 21.57 -1.11 -21.60
C TRP A 18 22.64 -0.19 -21.00
N ASP A 19 22.64 -0.09 -19.67
CA ASP A 19 23.59 0.72 -18.94
C ASP A 19 24.04 -0.04 -17.69
N THR A 20 25.34 0.00 -17.38
CA THR A 20 25.92 -0.73 -16.24
C THR A 20 25.51 -0.14 -14.89
N VAL A 21 25.05 1.11 -14.85
CA VAL A 21 24.58 1.82 -13.66
C VAL A 21 23.08 1.70 -13.49
N TRP A 22 22.31 1.79 -14.58
CA TRP A 22 20.84 1.86 -14.56
C TRP A 22 20.13 0.56 -14.96
N GLY A 23 20.89 -0.46 -15.37
CA GLY A 23 20.38 -1.75 -15.82
C GLY A 23 19.81 -1.72 -17.23
N MET A 24 19.05 -2.76 -17.56
CA MET A 24 18.35 -2.91 -18.83
C MET A 24 16.95 -2.30 -18.74
N TYR A 25 16.62 -1.38 -19.64
CA TYR A 25 15.27 -0.84 -19.70
C TYR A 25 14.79 -0.55 -21.13
N ALA A 26 13.51 -0.80 -21.37
CA ALA A 26 12.83 -0.39 -22.60
C ALA A 26 11.63 0.48 -22.29
N GLN A 27 11.41 1.46 -23.17
CA GLN A 27 10.25 2.32 -23.17
C GLN A 27 9.41 2.01 -24.40
N PHE A 28 8.09 2.01 -24.19
CA PHE A 28 7.11 1.78 -25.22
C PHE A 28 6.04 2.87 -25.20
N SER A 29 5.55 3.24 -26.38
CA SER A 29 4.30 3.96 -26.55
C SER A 29 3.14 2.97 -26.61
N MET A 30 2.02 3.31 -25.99
CA MET A 30 0.81 2.48 -26.01
C MET A 30 -0.06 2.96 -27.16
N GLU A 31 -0.54 2.03 -27.99
CA GLU A 31 -1.39 2.38 -29.14
C GLU A 31 -2.82 2.72 -28.72
N GLN A 32 -3.32 2.04 -27.69
CA GLN A 32 -4.62 2.33 -27.11
C GLN A 32 -4.59 3.71 -26.45
N GLY A 33 -5.37 4.64 -27.03
CA GLY A 33 -5.44 6.03 -26.59
C GLY A 33 -6.40 6.27 -25.44
N LYS A 34 -6.47 7.54 -25.01
CA LYS A 34 -7.39 8.01 -23.97
C LYS A 34 -8.86 7.67 -24.26
N ASP A 35 -9.22 7.64 -25.53
CA ASP A 35 -10.60 7.41 -25.96
C ASP A 35 -11.05 5.95 -25.74
N GLU A 36 -10.13 5.00 -25.69
CA GLU A 36 -10.43 3.58 -25.48
C GLU A 36 -10.29 3.13 -24.02
N LEU A 37 -9.32 3.70 -23.30
CA LEU A 37 -8.93 3.23 -21.97
C LEU A 37 -9.21 4.25 -20.85
N GLY A 38 -9.78 5.41 -21.19
CA GLY A 38 -10.11 6.49 -20.27
C GLY A 38 -9.03 7.57 -20.15
N SER A 39 -9.20 8.52 -19.23
CA SER A 39 -8.37 9.73 -19.20
C SER A 39 -6.94 9.54 -18.69
N ALA A 40 -6.64 8.43 -18.01
CA ALA A 40 -5.37 8.16 -17.36
C ALA A 40 -4.71 6.87 -17.84
N ASN A 41 -3.38 6.85 -17.87
CA ASN A 41 -2.61 5.67 -18.23
C ASN A 41 -3.02 4.46 -17.36
N PRO A 42 -3.32 3.28 -17.94
CA PRO A 42 -3.80 2.12 -17.20
C PRO A 42 -2.79 1.60 -16.17
N LEU A 43 -1.50 1.90 -16.36
CA LEU A 43 -0.45 1.48 -15.43
C LEU A 43 -0.22 2.45 -14.26
N LYS A 44 -0.93 3.57 -14.23
CA LYS A 44 -0.83 4.58 -13.17
C LYS A 44 -1.01 4.00 -11.77
N ARG A 45 -1.93 3.04 -11.61
CA ARG A 45 -2.23 2.41 -10.32
C ARG A 45 -1.11 1.50 -9.80
N PHE A 46 -0.16 1.11 -10.64
CA PHE A 46 0.92 0.19 -10.29
C PHE A 46 2.22 0.89 -9.86
N THR A 47 2.17 2.18 -9.49
CA THR A 47 3.34 2.90 -8.97
C THR A 47 3.49 2.85 -7.45
N GLY A 48 2.85 1.87 -6.80
CA GLY A 48 3.01 1.65 -5.36
C GLY A 48 4.45 1.30 -5.00
N MET A 49 4.87 1.70 -3.79
CA MET A 49 6.12 1.20 -3.19
C MET A 49 5.92 -0.22 -2.68
N ARG A 50 6.82 -1.14 -3.02
CA ARG A 50 6.91 -2.49 -2.43
C ARG A 50 8.32 -2.73 -1.90
N LYS A 51 8.43 -3.14 -0.63
CA LYS A 51 9.71 -3.42 0.06
C LYS A 51 10.78 -2.32 -0.11
N GLY A 52 10.36 -1.04 -0.12
CA GLY A 52 11.27 0.11 -0.27
C GLY A 52 11.76 0.37 -1.70
N ARG A 53 11.31 -0.41 -2.69
CA ARG A 53 11.53 -0.14 -4.13
C ARG A 53 10.26 0.46 -4.73
N VAL A 54 10.42 1.48 -5.57
CA VAL A 54 9.32 2.06 -6.33
C VAL A 54 9.12 1.20 -7.57
N GLY A 55 7.90 0.66 -7.76
CA GLY A 55 7.55 -0.12 -8.94
C GLY A 55 6.84 -1.42 -8.61
N THR A 56 6.01 -1.87 -9.53
CA THR A 56 5.32 -3.17 -9.49
C THR A 56 6.02 -4.14 -10.42
N ILE A 57 6.13 -5.40 -10.02
CA ILE A 57 6.69 -6.49 -10.81
C ILE A 57 5.57 -7.17 -11.60
N PHE A 58 5.86 -7.51 -12.85
CA PHE A 58 4.97 -8.21 -13.75
C PHE A 58 5.66 -9.40 -14.38
N ALA A 59 4.94 -10.51 -14.54
CA ALA A 59 5.23 -11.45 -15.61
C ALA A 59 4.69 -10.83 -16.91
N ALA A 60 5.56 -10.68 -17.90
CA ALA A 60 5.25 -9.97 -19.13
C ALA A 60 5.55 -10.83 -20.35
N VAL A 61 4.56 -10.90 -21.25
CA VAL A 61 4.73 -11.50 -22.57
C VAL A 61 4.65 -10.40 -23.63
N PHE A 62 5.69 -10.29 -24.45
CA PHE A 62 5.75 -9.45 -25.63
C PHE A 62 5.78 -10.33 -26.88
N ASN A 63 4.74 -10.26 -27.69
CA ASN A 63 4.68 -10.97 -28.96
C ASN A 63 4.79 -9.96 -30.11
N SER A 64 5.82 -10.07 -30.94
CA SER A 64 5.96 -9.23 -32.13
C SER A 64 5.20 -9.87 -33.30
N PRO A 65 4.10 -9.26 -33.78
CA PRO A 65 3.34 -9.83 -34.90
C PRO A 65 4.14 -9.83 -36.21
N THR A 66 5.06 -8.88 -36.36
CA THR A 66 5.89 -8.74 -37.57
C THR A 66 6.97 -9.81 -37.66
N THR A 67 7.59 -10.17 -36.54
CA THR A 67 8.73 -11.11 -36.52
C THR A 67 8.34 -12.50 -36.03
N GLY A 68 7.15 -12.67 -35.43
CA GLY A 68 6.71 -13.89 -34.78
C GLY A 68 7.43 -14.19 -33.45
N ILE A 69 8.37 -13.34 -33.03
CA ILE A 69 9.15 -13.52 -31.81
C ILE A 69 8.25 -13.29 -30.58
N THR A 70 8.35 -14.21 -29.62
CA THR A 70 7.74 -14.07 -28.29
C THR A 70 8.85 -13.94 -27.25
N LEU A 71 8.75 -12.91 -26.43
CA LEU A 71 9.59 -12.68 -25.26
C LEU A 71 8.72 -12.85 -24.03
N ASP A 72 9.13 -13.70 -23.11
CA ASP A 72 8.49 -13.93 -21.82
C ASP A 72 9.53 -13.64 -20.74
N ASP A 73 9.26 -12.64 -19.90
CA ASP A 73 10.22 -12.16 -18.92
C ASP A 73 9.52 -11.55 -17.69
N GLU A 74 10.24 -11.50 -16.58
CA GLU A 74 9.84 -10.72 -15.41
C GLU A 74 10.33 -9.28 -15.56
N VAL A 75 9.41 -8.33 -15.50
CA VAL A 75 9.70 -6.92 -15.68
C VAL A 75 9.20 -6.09 -14.52
N MET A 76 9.92 -5.02 -14.19
CA MET A 76 9.49 -4.05 -13.18
C MET A 76 9.07 -2.74 -13.85
N LEU A 77 7.90 -2.22 -13.50
CA LEU A 77 7.47 -0.91 -13.96
C LEU A 77 8.37 0.19 -13.38
N LYS A 78 9.22 0.76 -14.22
CA LYS A 78 10.09 1.89 -13.90
C LYS A 78 9.32 3.21 -13.85
N GLY A 79 8.35 3.37 -14.74
CA GLY A 79 7.55 4.58 -14.82
C GLY A 79 6.62 4.62 -16.02
N TRP A 80 5.77 5.64 -16.06
CA TRP A 80 4.81 5.89 -17.13
C TRP A 80 4.61 7.39 -17.33
N SER A 81 4.03 7.78 -18.45
CA SER A 81 3.62 9.16 -18.72
C SER A 81 2.36 9.22 -19.57
N ASP A 82 1.56 10.27 -19.40
CA ASP A 82 0.30 10.54 -20.09
C ASP A 82 0.33 11.83 -20.93
N GLY A 83 1.47 12.11 -21.55
CA GLY A 83 1.75 13.35 -22.28
C GLY A 83 0.95 13.53 -23.57
N THR A 84 1.15 14.67 -24.22
CA THR A 84 0.51 15.04 -25.50
C THR A 84 0.88 14.11 -26.66
N THR A 85 1.99 13.38 -26.55
CA THR A 85 2.46 12.40 -27.54
C THR A 85 1.93 11.00 -27.29
N GLY A 86 0.88 10.87 -26.47
CA GLY A 86 0.29 9.60 -26.08
C GLY A 86 0.88 9.04 -24.80
N TRP A 87 0.43 7.83 -24.48
CA TRP A 87 0.83 7.15 -23.26
C TRP A 87 2.13 6.38 -23.47
N LYS A 88 3.02 6.48 -22.49
CA LYS A 88 4.28 5.75 -22.49
C LYS A 88 4.45 4.97 -21.21
N VAL A 89 5.11 3.83 -21.30
CA VAL A 89 5.45 2.94 -20.19
C VAL A 89 6.90 2.53 -20.32
N THR A 90 7.61 2.43 -19.21
CA THR A 90 9.02 2.05 -19.17
C THR A 90 9.19 0.91 -18.18
N PHE A 91 9.85 -0.16 -18.64
CA PHE A 91 10.09 -1.36 -17.86
C PHE A 91 11.59 -1.57 -17.65
N TRP A 92 11.95 -2.00 -16.45
CA TRP A 92 13.23 -2.63 -16.15
C TRP A 92 13.13 -4.12 -16.41
N PHE A 93 14.16 -4.66 -17.06
CA PHE A 93 14.31 -6.09 -17.37
C PHE A 93 15.36 -6.68 -16.45
N ASN A 94 15.10 -7.87 -15.92
CA ASN A 94 16.03 -8.51 -15.01
C ASN A 94 17.13 -9.20 -15.82
N GLY A 95 18.27 -8.50 -15.95
CA GLY A 95 19.37 -8.89 -16.83
C GLY A 95 20.23 -10.06 -16.35
N GLU A 96 19.86 -10.74 -15.26
CA GLU A 96 20.73 -11.73 -14.59
C GLU A 96 21.10 -12.93 -15.48
N ALA A 97 20.29 -13.26 -16.50
CA ALA A 97 20.55 -14.37 -17.42
C ALA A 97 20.98 -13.93 -18.84
N ALA A 98 20.89 -12.65 -19.18
CA ALA A 98 21.02 -12.19 -20.56
C ALA A 98 22.26 -11.31 -20.75
N ASN A 99 23.20 -11.74 -21.60
CA ASN A 99 24.35 -10.92 -22.01
C ASN A 99 23.94 -9.72 -22.90
N GLU A 100 22.68 -9.64 -23.30
CA GLU A 100 22.15 -8.60 -24.20
C GLU A 100 20.71 -8.26 -23.82
N HIS A 101 20.35 -6.99 -23.94
CA HIS A 101 19.00 -6.51 -23.66
C HIS A 101 18.01 -7.06 -24.72
N PRO A 102 16.87 -7.67 -24.32
CA PRO A 102 16.00 -8.46 -25.21
C PRO A 102 15.43 -7.67 -26.40
N PHE A 103 15.32 -6.35 -26.25
CA PHE A 103 14.85 -5.45 -27.30
C PHE A 103 15.93 -4.77 -28.17
N MET A 104 17.23 -5.05 -27.97
CA MET A 104 18.31 -4.36 -28.71
C MET A 104 18.27 -4.55 -30.22
N ARG A 105 17.70 -5.67 -30.68
CA ARG A 105 17.59 -6.03 -32.09
C ARG A 105 16.37 -5.43 -32.81
N PHE A 106 15.53 -4.67 -32.11
CA PHE A 106 14.34 -4.08 -32.70
C PHE A 106 14.55 -2.58 -32.92
N ASP A 107 13.96 -2.07 -33.99
CA ASP A 107 13.99 -0.64 -34.28
C ASP A 107 12.87 0.12 -33.56
N LYS A 108 13.08 1.43 -33.40
CA LYS A 108 12.00 2.32 -32.93
C LYS A 108 10.76 2.15 -33.82
N GLY A 109 9.61 2.01 -33.19
CA GLY A 109 8.32 1.77 -33.85
C GLY A 109 7.97 0.29 -33.99
N ALA A 110 8.88 -0.64 -33.67
CA ALA A 110 8.56 -2.07 -33.66
C ALA A 110 7.37 -2.35 -32.73
N GLU A 111 6.39 -3.08 -33.24
CA GLU A 111 5.13 -3.34 -32.57
C GLU A 111 5.16 -4.67 -31.80
N PHE A 112 4.50 -4.67 -30.64
CA PHE A 112 4.35 -5.85 -29.79
C PHE A 112 2.93 -5.89 -29.21
N ALA A 113 2.31 -7.06 -29.25
CA ALA A 113 1.21 -7.38 -28.35
C ALA A 113 1.80 -7.67 -26.97
N LEU A 114 1.41 -6.86 -25.98
CA LEU A 114 1.86 -6.95 -24.61
C LEU A 114 0.75 -7.51 -23.73
N VAL A 115 1.08 -8.49 -22.89
CA VAL A 115 0.25 -8.95 -21.78
C VAL A 115 1.06 -8.83 -20.50
N LEU A 116 0.48 -8.22 -19.47
CA LEU A 116 1.06 -8.08 -18.15
C LEU A 116 0.20 -8.78 -17.10
N VAL A 117 0.84 -9.59 -16.26
CA VAL A 117 0.26 -10.18 -15.05
C VAL A 117 1.06 -9.67 -13.87
N GLU A 118 0.40 -8.97 -12.96
CA GLU A 118 1.05 -8.47 -11.76
C GLU A 118 1.42 -9.62 -10.82
N LEU A 119 2.64 -9.58 -10.26
CA LEU A 119 3.13 -10.55 -9.29
C LEU A 119 3.12 -9.96 -7.87
N ASP A 120 2.89 -10.81 -6.87
CA ASP A 120 3.06 -10.47 -5.45
C ASP A 120 4.51 -10.66 -4.96
N ASP A 121 4.71 -10.52 -3.65
CA ASP A 121 6.02 -10.67 -3.01
C ASP A 121 6.56 -12.11 -3.02
N ASP A 122 5.70 -13.08 -3.33
CA ASP A 122 5.98 -14.52 -3.43
C ASP A 122 5.91 -14.99 -4.90
N ASN A 123 6.05 -14.07 -5.86
CA ASN A 123 5.98 -14.30 -7.31
C ASN A 123 4.68 -14.98 -7.78
N SER A 124 3.58 -14.80 -7.04
CA SER A 124 2.26 -15.33 -7.40
C SER A 124 1.42 -14.29 -8.14
N ALA A 125 0.63 -14.74 -9.11
CA ALA A 125 -0.22 -13.86 -9.90
C ALA A 125 -1.33 -13.21 -9.04
N ILE A 126 -1.47 -11.89 -9.15
CA ILE A 126 -2.49 -11.14 -8.43
C ILE A 126 -3.79 -11.10 -9.21
N ASP A 127 -4.87 -11.56 -8.56
CA ASP A 127 -6.24 -11.37 -9.03
C ASP A 127 -6.66 -9.89 -8.89
N GLN A 128 -6.69 -9.21 -10.02
CA GLN A 128 -7.03 -7.80 -10.16
C GLN A 128 -8.47 -7.51 -9.72
N VAL A 129 -9.40 -8.46 -9.90
CA VAL A 129 -10.80 -8.28 -9.46
C VAL A 129 -10.89 -8.31 -7.94
N LYS A 130 -10.18 -9.24 -7.28
CA LYS A 130 -10.10 -9.27 -5.81
C LYS A 130 -9.41 -8.03 -5.27
N ARG A 131 -8.32 -7.61 -5.90
CA ARG A 131 -7.61 -6.38 -5.53
C ARG A 131 -8.51 -5.16 -5.63
N ASP A 132 -9.17 -4.97 -6.77
CA ASP A 132 -10.06 -3.83 -7.00
C ASP A 132 -11.19 -3.82 -5.96
N ARG A 133 -11.76 -4.99 -5.61
CA ARG A 133 -12.74 -5.08 -4.51
C ARG A 133 -12.17 -4.62 -3.17
N VAL A 134 -10.92 -4.93 -2.84
CA VAL A 134 -10.29 -4.51 -1.58
C VAL A 134 -9.93 -3.02 -1.59
N GLU A 135 -9.44 -2.49 -2.71
CA GLU A 135 -9.02 -1.09 -2.82
C GLU A 135 -10.20 -0.13 -2.97
N THR A 136 -11.26 -0.54 -3.67
CA THR A 136 -12.50 0.24 -3.86
C THR A 136 -13.53 0.00 -2.79
N ALA A 137 -13.38 -1.05 -1.96
CA ALA A 137 -14.20 -1.21 -0.77
C ALA A 137 -14.15 0.11 -0.01
N PRO A 138 -15.31 0.70 0.34
CA PRO A 138 -15.31 1.91 1.14
C PRO A 138 -14.46 1.60 2.36
N LYS A 139 -13.34 2.32 2.50
CA LYS A 139 -12.57 2.32 3.73
C LYS A 139 -13.55 2.84 4.76
N THR A 140 -14.30 1.95 5.41
CA THR A 140 -15.09 2.29 6.58
C THR A 140 -14.05 2.84 7.51
N ALA A 141 -13.99 4.17 7.62
CA ALA A 141 -13.08 4.83 8.54
C ALA A 141 -13.30 4.07 9.84
N ARG A 142 -12.27 3.36 10.33
CA ARG A 142 -12.38 2.64 11.60
C ARG A 142 -12.94 3.67 12.55
N LYS A 143 -14.23 3.52 12.92
CA LYS A 143 -14.94 4.53 13.69
C LYS A 143 -14.07 4.68 14.94
N ARG A 144 -13.46 5.86 15.13
CA ARG A 144 -12.61 6.12 16.29
C ARG A 144 -13.54 6.17 17.49
N THR A 145 -13.87 4.99 17.99
CA THR A 145 -14.68 4.77 19.17
C THR A 145 -13.89 5.17 20.40
N LEU A 146 -14.60 5.57 21.45
CA LEU A 146 -13.99 5.85 22.74
C LEU A 146 -13.37 4.58 23.33
N SER A 147 -13.98 3.42 23.06
CA SER A 147 -13.40 2.12 23.42
C SER A 147 -12.02 1.88 22.79
N ASN A 148 -11.84 2.21 21.52
CA ASN A 148 -10.55 2.08 20.82
C ASN A 148 -9.53 3.07 21.37
N TYR A 149 -9.94 4.30 21.67
CA TYR A 149 -9.06 5.29 22.28
C TYR A 149 -8.61 4.87 23.68
N ALA A 150 -9.53 4.40 24.52
CA ALA A 150 -9.24 3.86 25.84
C ALA A 150 -8.24 2.69 25.78
N ALA A 151 -8.42 1.77 24.83
CA ALA A 151 -7.47 0.68 24.63
C ALA A 151 -6.08 1.14 24.19
N MET A 152 -5.99 2.17 23.34
CA MET A 152 -4.70 2.76 22.97
C MET A 152 -4.02 3.42 24.19
N LEU A 153 -4.80 4.12 25.00
CA LEU A 153 -4.32 4.82 26.20
C LEU A 153 -3.75 3.84 27.22
N CYS A 154 -4.40 2.69 27.47
CA CYS A 154 -3.91 1.63 28.36
C CYS A 154 -2.53 1.06 27.95
N ARG A 155 -2.20 1.11 26.64
CA ARG A 155 -0.91 0.64 26.12
C ARG A 155 0.18 1.70 26.12
N GLU A 156 -0.17 2.94 26.44
CA GLU A 156 0.77 4.05 26.44
C GLU A 156 1.61 4.05 27.72
N PRO A 157 2.94 3.93 27.66
CA PRO A 157 3.78 3.87 28.86
C PRO A 157 3.63 5.11 29.76
N MET A 158 3.41 6.28 29.15
CA MET A 158 3.17 7.54 29.88
C MET A 158 1.87 7.53 30.66
N PHE A 159 0.83 6.86 30.16
CA PHE A 159 -0.42 6.70 30.88
C PHE A 159 -0.22 5.81 32.11
N MET A 160 0.57 4.74 32.00
CA MET A 160 0.89 3.91 33.17
C MET A 160 1.71 4.64 34.21
N ARG A 161 2.64 5.50 33.79
CA ARG A 161 3.35 6.40 34.72
C ARG A 161 2.39 7.36 35.42
N TYR A 162 1.46 7.96 34.69
CA TYR A 162 0.42 8.80 35.28
C TYR A 162 -0.40 8.06 36.35
N LEU A 163 -0.79 6.82 36.08
CA LEU A 163 -1.51 6.00 37.05
C LEU A 163 -0.67 5.69 38.29
N GLY A 164 0.64 5.46 38.12
CA GLY A 164 1.57 5.31 39.24
C GLY A 164 1.71 6.56 40.08
N ASP A 165 1.94 7.70 39.44
CA ASP A 165 2.16 8.98 40.15
C ASP A 165 0.88 9.49 40.85
N THR A 166 -0.30 9.23 40.27
CA THR A 166 -1.58 9.78 40.75
C THR A 166 -2.34 8.83 41.67
N TYR A 167 -2.31 7.53 41.36
CA TYR A 167 -3.12 6.51 42.04
C TYR A 167 -2.28 5.43 42.72
N GLY A 168 -0.95 5.54 42.69
CA GLY A 168 -0.05 4.57 43.32
C GLY A 168 0.02 3.22 42.60
N LEU A 169 -0.43 3.14 41.35
CA LEU A 169 -0.38 1.90 40.59
C LEU A 169 1.05 1.52 40.21
N SER A 170 1.48 0.34 40.60
CA SER A 170 2.76 -0.24 40.18
C SER A 170 2.54 -1.62 39.61
N CYS A 171 3.17 -1.91 38.47
CA CYS A 171 3.17 -3.24 37.90
C CYS A 171 4.43 -3.48 37.07
N ASP A 172 4.72 -4.75 36.82
CA ASP A 172 5.73 -5.14 35.85
C ASP A 172 5.31 -4.63 34.45
N PRO A 173 6.24 -4.03 33.66
CA PRO A 173 5.98 -3.57 32.30
C PRO A 173 5.30 -4.59 31.40
N LYS A 174 5.55 -5.89 31.60
CA LYS A 174 4.94 -6.98 30.82
C LYS A 174 3.42 -7.06 30.98
N PHE A 175 2.88 -6.61 32.12
CA PHE A 175 1.45 -6.66 32.44
C PHE A 175 0.77 -5.28 32.43
N ALA A 176 1.49 -4.26 31.97
CA ALA A 176 1.04 -2.87 32.06
C ALA A 176 -0.30 -2.59 31.36
N ASP A 177 -0.53 -3.13 30.16
CA ASP A 177 -1.80 -2.96 29.41
C ASP A 177 -2.99 -3.59 30.16
N GLU A 178 -2.80 -4.79 30.70
CA GLU A 178 -3.85 -5.51 31.42
C GLU A 178 -4.21 -4.81 32.74
N VAL A 179 -3.20 -4.38 33.50
CA VAL A 179 -3.39 -3.62 34.75
C VAL A 179 -4.11 -2.29 34.48
N ALA A 180 -3.67 -1.53 33.46
CA ALA A 180 -4.34 -0.28 33.06
C ALA A 180 -5.81 -0.52 32.67
N THR A 181 -6.06 -1.61 31.93
CA THR A 181 -7.39 -1.97 31.43
C THR A 181 -8.32 -2.34 32.58
N ASN A 182 -7.84 -3.13 33.54
CA ASN A 182 -8.63 -3.54 34.70
C ASN A 182 -8.89 -2.37 35.64
N TRP A 183 -7.88 -1.55 35.93
CA TRP A 183 -8.05 -0.33 36.70
C TRP A 183 -9.10 0.59 36.09
N MET A 184 -9.04 0.83 34.77
CA MET A 184 -10.00 1.71 34.10
C MET A 184 -11.43 1.17 34.18
N ARG A 185 -11.62 -0.15 34.08
CA ARG A 185 -12.92 -0.80 34.22
C ARG A 185 -13.48 -0.65 35.62
N GLU A 186 -12.66 -0.90 36.63
CA GLU A 186 -13.04 -0.75 38.04
C GLU A 186 -13.34 0.70 38.39
N PHE A 187 -12.49 1.63 37.95
CA PHE A 187 -12.63 3.06 38.20
C PHE A 187 -13.91 3.64 37.58
N LEU A 188 -14.27 3.20 36.37
CA LEU A 188 -15.50 3.65 35.69
C LEU A 188 -16.72 2.77 35.98
N GLY A 189 -16.57 1.68 36.73
CA GLY A 189 -17.67 0.75 37.03
C GLY A 189 -18.22 -0.01 35.80
N ILE A 190 -17.42 -0.22 34.75
CA ILE A 190 -17.83 -0.90 33.51
C ILE A 190 -17.24 -2.29 33.36
N LYS A 191 -17.96 -3.19 32.68
CA LYS A 191 -17.49 -4.55 32.38
C LYS A 191 -16.62 -4.58 31.12
N SER A 192 -16.93 -3.71 30.16
CA SER A 192 -16.23 -3.63 28.87
C SER A 192 -16.01 -2.20 28.43
N ARG A 193 -14.85 -1.93 27.81
CA ARG A 193 -14.54 -0.63 27.19
C ARG A 193 -15.55 -0.23 26.10
N SER A 194 -16.25 -1.20 25.48
CA SER A 194 -17.32 -0.92 24.51
C SER A 194 -18.50 -0.14 25.11
N GLU A 195 -18.67 -0.18 26.43
CA GLU A 195 -19.70 0.61 27.13
C GLU A 195 -19.46 2.11 26.98
N LEU A 196 -18.20 2.55 26.80
CA LEU A 196 -17.85 3.94 26.48
C LEU A 196 -18.49 4.45 25.17
N ASP A 197 -18.86 3.55 24.26
CA ASP A 197 -19.46 3.94 22.98
C ASP A 197 -20.98 3.95 22.99
N THR A 198 -21.58 3.40 24.05
CA THR A 198 -23.03 3.16 24.13
C THR A 198 -23.67 3.88 25.32
N ASP A 199 -22.93 4.07 26.41
CA ASP A 199 -23.36 4.82 27.58
C ASP A 199 -22.71 6.21 27.61
N GLN A 200 -23.52 7.24 27.38
CA GLN A 200 -23.06 8.63 27.38
C GLN A 200 -22.61 9.12 28.76
N PHE A 201 -23.15 8.55 29.84
CA PHE A 201 -22.76 8.91 31.19
C PHE A 201 -21.34 8.43 31.50
N VAL A 202 -21.05 7.16 31.22
CA VAL A 202 -19.70 6.60 31.36
C VAL A 202 -18.71 7.30 30.43
N ALA A 203 -19.10 7.61 29.20
CA ALA A 203 -18.27 8.40 28.28
C ALA A 203 -17.92 9.79 28.87
N GLY A 204 -18.87 10.44 29.53
CA GLY A 204 -18.67 11.70 30.25
C GLY A 204 -17.66 11.57 31.38
N GLN A 205 -17.79 10.54 32.23
CA GLN A 205 -16.85 10.24 33.31
C GLN A 205 -15.45 9.96 32.78
N PHE A 206 -15.31 9.14 31.74
CA PHE A 206 -14.02 8.88 31.11
C PHE A 206 -13.34 10.17 30.63
N HIS A 207 -14.10 11.14 30.11
CA HIS A 207 -13.56 12.43 29.72
C HIS A 207 -13.17 13.32 30.90
N ALA A 208 -14.04 13.41 31.90
CA ALA A 208 -13.86 14.28 33.06
C ALA A 208 -12.77 13.79 34.01
N ASP A 209 -12.70 12.48 34.25
CA ASP A 209 -11.97 11.91 35.39
C ASP A 209 -10.69 11.19 34.97
N ILE A 210 -10.59 10.77 33.70
CA ILE A 210 -9.39 10.10 33.19
C ILE A 210 -8.69 10.96 32.14
N ARG A 211 -9.37 11.27 31.03
CA ARG A 211 -8.72 11.90 29.87
C ARG A 211 -8.27 13.34 30.14
N GLY A 212 -9.13 14.14 30.78
CA GLY A 212 -8.82 15.52 31.15
C GLY A 212 -7.64 15.61 32.12
N PRO A 213 -7.70 14.92 33.26
CA PRO A 213 -6.62 14.87 34.24
C PRO A 213 -5.30 14.34 33.67
N TYR A 214 -5.33 13.24 32.90
CA TYR A 214 -4.13 12.72 32.23
C TYR A 214 -3.49 13.77 31.32
N ARG A 215 -4.27 14.51 30.53
CA ARG A 215 -3.75 15.57 29.66
C ARG A 215 -3.10 16.71 30.43
N LYS A 216 -3.68 17.13 31.56
CA LYS A 216 -3.09 18.18 32.42
C LYS A 216 -1.77 17.72 33.01
N TRP A 217 -1.75 16.50 33.57
CA TRP A 217 -0.55 15.87 34.09
C TRP A 217 0.54 15.74 33.01
N HIS A 218 0.19 15.25 31.82
CA HIS A 218 1.13 15.07 30.71
C HIS A 218 1.69 16.41 30.17
N ALA A 219 0.90 17.49 30.26
CA ALA A 219 1.34 18.83 29.88
C ALA A 219 2.22 19.51 30.95
N GLY A 220 2.46 18.86 32.10
CA GLY A 220 3.19 19.45 33.22
C GLY A 220 2.42 20.58 33.92
N VAL A 221 1.11 20.70 33.66
CA VAL A 221 0.25 21.67 34.32
C VAL A 221 -0.24 21.01 35.60
N ALA A 222 0.46 21.26 36.70
CA ALA A 222 0.02 20.82 38.03
C ALA A 222 -1.41 21.31 38.28
N GLY A 223 -2.29 20.38 38.68
CA GLY A 223 -3.63 20.68 39.19
C GLY A 223 -3.58 21.13 40.64
#